data_AF-A0A819GIN2-F1
#
_entry.id   AF-A0A819GIN2-F1
#
_cell.length_a   1.000
_cell.length_b   1.000
_cell.length_c   1.000
_cell.angle_alpha   90.00
_cell.angle_beta   90.00
_cell.angle_gamma   90.00
#
_symmetry.space_group_name_H-M   'P 1'
#
loop_
_entity.id
_entity.type
_entity.pdbx_description
1 polymer ?
#
loop_
_entity_poly.entity_id
_entity_poly.type
_entity_poly.pdbx_seq_one_letter_code
_entity_poly.pdbx_strand_id
1 'polypeptide(L)'
;MREEGFADDGLFDQMKMFFLPLTMVEQDLTIDDNRWIQFASRRLDEEVALQQRREQLLEKLTEIEDDYYRHDDSITKLRRELGTATARRTRKGSDGEETFSVSQLIEDHYQEMEQLESKRSELRAEISTIEGMVASIEQGLCNRTTNLDRNLIKPNRGFIMYGPPGEMN
;
A
#
# COMPACT_ATOMS: atom_id res chain seq x y z
N MET A 1 -35.28 -35.05 44.49
CA MET A 1 -34.06 -34.90 43.67
C MET A 1 -34.36 -33.80 42.67
N ARG A 2 -33.59 -32.70 42.65
CA ARG A 2 -33.82 -31.62 41.68
C ARG A 2 -33.21 -32.03 40.34
N GLU A 3 -33.95 -31.76 39.28
CA GLU A 3 -33.73 -32.16 37.88
C GLU A 3 -32.79 -31.19 37.14
N GLU A 4 -31.86 -30.56 37.84
CA GLU A 4 -30.98 -29.54 37.27
C GLU A 4 -29.53 -29.92 37.57
N GLY A 5 -28.88 -30.56 36.61
CA GLY A 5 -27.48 -30.92 36.74
C GLY A 5 -26.87 -31.25 35.39
N PHE A 6 -25.78 -30.55 35.09
CA PHE A 6 -24.73 -30.91 34.11
C PHE A 6 -24.87 -30.46 32.64
N ALA A 7 -25.92 -29.74 32.24
CA ALA A 7 -26.06 -29.37 30.83
C ALA A 7 -25.44 -28.01 30.43
N ASP A 8 -25.25 -27.07 31.36
CA ASP A 8 -25.12 -25.64 30.98
C ASP A 8 -23.95 -24.87 31.62
N ASP A 9 -22.96 -25.56 32.19
CA ASP A 9 -21.76 -24.90 32.78
C ASP A 9 -20.75 -24.39 31.73
N GLY A 10 -21.03 -24.49 30.43
CA GLY A 10 -20.09 -24.15 29.35
C GLY A 10 -18.80 -25.00 29.30
N LEU A 11 -18.62 -25.88 30.29
CA LEU A 11 -17.45 -26.74 30.46
C LEU A 11 -17.32 -27.73 29.29
N PHE A 12 -18.44 -28.27 28.78
CA PHE A 12 -18.43 -29.17 27.63
C PHE A 12 -18.02 -28.48 26.33
N ASP A 13 -18.38 -27.20 26.13
CA ASP A 13 -17.93 -26.43 24.95
C ASP A 13 -16.44 -26.05 25.05
N GLN A 14 -15.95 -25.75 26.26
CA GLN A 14 -14.50 -25.60 26.49
C GLN A 14 -13.74 -26.92 26.28
N MET A 15 -14.31 -28.06 26.69
CA MET A 15 -13.74 -29.37 26.44
C MET A 15 -13.70 -29.71 24.95
N LYS A 16 -14.73 -29.32 24.15
CA LYS A 16 -14.69 -29.49 22.68
C LYS A 16 -13.49 -28.76 22.07
N MET A 17 -13.18 -27.55 22.52
CA MET A 17 -12.00 -26.80 22.06
C MET A 17 -10.68 -27.49 22.42
N PHE A 18 -10.65 -28.25 23.51
CA PHE A 18 -9.49 -29.04 23.94
C PHE A 18 -9.23 -30.25 23.03
N PHE A 19 -10.30 -30.86 22.50
CA PHE A 19 -10.19 -32.01 21.59
C PHE A 19 -10.19 -31.63 20.10
N LEU A 20 -10.54 -30.40 19.75
CA LEU A 20 -10.56 -29.90 18.37
C LEU A 20 -9.28 -30.24 17.58
N PRO A 21 -8.06 -30.05 18.14
CA PRO A 21 -6.81 -30.39 17.45
C PRO A 21 -6.63 -31.90 17.19
N LEU A 22 -7.36 -32.76 17.91
CA LEU A 22 -7.29 -34.22 17.82
C LEU A 22 -8.40 -34.80 16.93
N THR A 23 -9.46 -34.03 16.70
CA THR A 23 -10.60 -34.40 15.85
C THR A 23 -10.59 -33.73 14.48
N MET A 24 -9.69 -32.76 14.25
CA MET A 24 -9.48 -32.18 12.92
C MET A 24 -8.92 -33.24 11.96
N VAL A 25 -9.58 -33.42 10.82
CA VAL A 25 -9.12 -34.29 9.74
C VAL A 25 -8.14 -33.49 8.85
N GLU A 26 -7.20 -34.13 8.15
CA GLU A 26 -6.28 -33.42 7.24
C GLU A 26 -7.00 -32.53 6.21
N GLN A 27 -8.22 -32.89 5.83
CA GLN A 27 -9.10 -32.09 4.96
C GLN A 27 -9.53 -30.75 5.59
N ASP A 28 -9.67 -30.68 6.91
CA ASP A 28 -10.00 -29.44 7.64
C ASP A 28 -8.79 -28.50 7.76
N LEU A 29 -7.58 -29.00 7.47
CA LEU A 29 -6.33 -28.25 7.46
C LEU A 29 -5.94 -27.75 6.05
N THR A 30 -6.64 -28.22 5.01
CA THR A 30 -6.42 -27.77 3.62
C THR A 30 -7.32 -26.58 3.30
N ILE A 31 -6.75 -25.57 2.65
CA ILE A 31 -7.52 -24.46 2.10
C ILE A 31 -8.44 -25.03 1.02
N ASP A 32 -9.76 -24.82 1.16
CA ASP A 32 -10.74 -25.18 0.13
C ASP A 32 -10.38 -24.49 -1.20
N ASP A 33 -10.02 -25.29 -2.21
CA ASP A 33 -9.58 -24.82 -3.52
C ASP A 33 -10.62 -23.92 -4.20
N ASN A 34 -11.91 -24.20 -4.05
CA ASN A 34 -12.96 -23.39 -4.66
C ASN A 34 -13.04 -22.00 -4.01
N ARG A 35 -12.94 -21.96 -2.68
CA ARG A 35 -12.92 -20.71 -1.92
C ARG A 35 -11.66 -19.91 -2.20
N TRP A 36 -10.52 -20.58 -2.38
CA TRP A 36 -9.28 -19.96 -2.79
C TRP A 36 -9.36 -19.35 -4.19
N ILE A 37 -9.93 -20.05 -5.16
CA ILE A 37 -10.11 -19.55 -6.53
C ILE A 37 -10.95 -18.26 -6.53
N GLN A 38 -12.05 -18.23 -5.78
CA GLN A 38 -12.90 -17.04 -5.66
C GLN A 38 -12.19 -15.87 -4.98
N PHE A 39 -11.40 -16.14 -3.94
CA PHE A 39 -10.59 -15.12 -3.28
C PHE A 39 -9.52 -14.58 -4.23
N ALA A 40 -8.82 -15.47 -4.92
CA ALA A 40 -7.74 -15.12 -5.82
C ALA A 40 -8.25 -14.32 -7.02
N SER A 41 -9.39 -14.71 -7.63
CA SER A 41 -9.97 -13.97 -8.75
C SER A 41 -10.33 -12.54 -8.36
N ARG A 42 -10.99 -12.36 -7.20
CA ARG A 42 -11.33 -11.02 -6.70
C ARG A 42 -10.10 -10.17 -6.43
N ARG A 43 -9.06 -10.76 -5.86
CA ARG A 43 -7.79 -10.08 -5.59
C ARG A 43 -7.06 -9.67 -6.87
N LEU A 44 -7.12 -10.52 -7.90
CA LEU A 44 -6.57 -10.22 -9.21
C LEU A 44 -7.32 -9.05 -9.87
N ASP A 45 -8.66 -9.03 -9.78
CA ASP A 45 -9.47 -7.92 -10.31
C ASP A 45 -9.14 -6.59 -9.57
N GLU A 46 -8.96 -6.65 -8.25
CA GLU A 46 -8.51 -5.51 -7.43
C GLU A 46 -7.11 -5.03 -7.87
N GLU A 47 -6.18 -5.95 -8.15
CA GLU A 47 -4.83 -5.63 -8.64
C GLU A 47 -4.86 -4.93 -9.99
N VAL A 48 -5.65 -5.44 -10.95
CA VAL A 48 -5.81 -4.82 -12.27
C VAL A 48 -6.37 -3.40 -12.17
N ALA A 49 -7.38 -3.19 -11.32
CA ALA A 49 -7.94 -1.86 -11.10
C ALA A 49 -6.92 -0.89 -10.48
N LEU A 50 -6.10 -1.36 -9.53
CA LEU A 50 -5.03 -0.57 -8.94
C LEU A 50 -3.92 -0.23 -9.95
N GLN A 51 -3.55 -1.17 -10.82
CA GLN A 51 -2.57 -0.93 -11.89
C GLN A 51 -3.07 0.12 -12.88
N GLN A 52 -4.32 0.04 -13.33
CA GLN A 52 -4.92 1.06 -14.20
C GLN A 52 -4.94 2.44 -13.53
N ARG A 53 -5.28 2.51 -12.24
CA ARG A 53 -5.23 3.77 -11.49
C ARG A 53 -3.80 4.31 -11.38
N ARG A 54 -2.80 3.45 -11.15
CA ARG A 54 -1.39 3.84 -11.12
C ARG A 54 -0.95 4.43 -12.47
N GLU A 55 -1.32 3.83 -13.58
CA GLU A 55 -1.03 4.34 -14.93
C GLU A 55 -1.63 5.73 -15.15
N GLN A 56 -2.89 5.95 -14.76
CA GLN A 56 -3.53 7.26 -14.83
C GLN A 56 -2.83 8.33 -13.99
N LEU A 57 -2.34 7.97 -12.80
CA LEU A 57 -1.60 8.89 -11.95
C LEU A 57 -0.21 9.19 -12.50
N LEU A 58 0.45 8.20 -13.13
CA LEU A 58 1.72 8.40 -13.82
C LEU A 58 1.57 9.35 -15.00
N GLU A 59 0.51 9.21 -15.80
CA GLU A 59 0.22 10.13 -16.91
C GLU A 59 0.06 11.58 -16.40
N LYS A 60 -0.74 11.78 -15.36
CA LYS A 60 -0.89 13.11 -14.72
C LYS A 60 0.43 13.63 -14.15
N LEU A 61 1.24 12.76 -13.56
CA LEU A 61 2.55 13.15 -13.04
C LEU A 61 3.45 13.62 -14.19
N THR A 62 3.47 12.92 -15.32
CA THR A 62 4.26 13.33 -16.49
C THR A 62 3.81 14.68 -17.05
N GLU A 63 2.50 14.94 -17.13
CA GLU A 63 1.97 16.24 -17.56
C GLU A 63 2.45 17.38 -16.65
N ILE A 64 2.38 17.18 -15.33
CA ILE A 64 2.82 18.17 -14.34
C ILE A 64 4.34 18.36 -14.38
N GLU A 65 5.11 17.29 -14.61
CA GLU A 65 6.56 17.38 -14.76
C GLU A 65 6.94 18.16 -16.01
N ASP A 66 6.27 17.92 -17.14
CA ASP A 66 6.46 18.69 -18.36
C ASP A 66 6.18 20.18 -18.15
N ASP A 67 5.08 20.51 -17.46
CA ASP A 67 4.74 21.90 -17.15
C ASP A 67 5.75 22.55 -16.19
N TYR A 68 6.21 21.82 -15.18
CA TYR A 68 7.26 22.30 -14.27
C TYR A 68 8.54 22.67 -15.03
N TYR A 69 8.99 21.82 -15.96
CA TYR A 69 10.19 22.09 -16.75
C TYR A 69 10.00 23.21 -17.78
N ARG A 70 8.77 23.43 -18.28
CA ARG A 70 8.47 24.60 -19.12
C ARG A 70 8.65 25.91 -18.37
N HIS A 71 8.24 25.97 -17.10
CA HIS A 71 8.47 27.14 -16.27
C HIS A 71 9.96 27.35 -15.97
N ASP A 72 10.70 26.28 -15.67
CA ASP A 72 12.16 26.36 -15.47
C ASP A 72 12.88 26.88 -16.72
N ASP A 73 12.54 26.36 -17.90
CA ASP A 73 13.05 26.84 -19.18
C ASP A 73 12.72 28.32 -19.43
N SER A 74 11.53 28.76 -19.01
CA SER A 74 11.10 30.16 -19.17
C SER A 74 11.90 31.08 -18.24
N ILE A 75 12.09 30.67 -16.98
CA ILE A 75 12.95 31.39 -16.02
C ILE A 75 14.39 31.49 -16.53
N THR A 76 14.96 30.41 -17.05
CA THR A 76 16.33 30.44 -17.56
C THR A 76 16.48 31.37 -18.76
N LYS A 77 15.49 31.42 -19.65
CA LYS A 77 15.44 32.39 -20.77
C LYS A 77 15.35 33.83 -20.26
N LEU A 78 14.40 34.13 -19.37
CA LEU A 78 14.21 35.46 -18.80
C LEU A 78 15.46 35.96 -18.05
N ARG A 79 16.15 35.08 -17.31
CA ARG A 79 17.41 35.41 -16.64
C ARG A 79 18.53 35.76 -17.62
N ARG A 80 18.65 35.03 -18.73
CA ARG A 80 19.63 35.35 -19.79
C ARG A 80 19.31 36.71 -20.42
N GLU A 81 18.04 36.97 -20.72
CA GLU A 81 17.60 38.25 -21.28
C GLU A 81 17.90 39.41 -20.33
N LEU A 82 17.61 39.25 -19.03
CA LEU A 82 17.93 40.25 -18.01
C LEU A 82 19.44 40.56 -17.95
N GLY A 83 20.29 39.52 -17.98
CA GLY A 83 21.75 39.68 -18.01
C GLY A 83 22.25 40.41 -19.26
N THR A 84 21.67 40.14 -20.43
CA THR A 84 22.04 40.85 -21.66
C THR A 84 21.50 42.28 -21.70
N ALA A 85 20.30 42.53 -21.18
CA ALA A 85 19.66 43.84 -21.15
C ALA A 85 20.35 44.79 -20.16
N THR A 86 20.74 44.31 -18.98
CA THR A 86 21.55 45.08 -18.02
C THR A 86 22.91 45.46 -18.60
N ALA A 87 23.60 44.52 -19.26
CA ALA A 87 24.86 44.81 -19.97
C ALA A 87 24.72 45.86 -21.09
N ARG A 88 23.56 45.92 -21.75
CA ARG A 88 23.23 46.94 -22.77
C ARG A 88 22.87 48.30 -22.17
N ARG A 89 22.10 48.33 -21.07
CA ARG A 89 21.73 49.56 -20.35
C ARG A 89 22.93 50.23 -19.68
N THR A 90 23.92 49.48 -19.19
CA THR A 90 25.19 50.06 -18.69
C THR A 90 25.99 50.80 -19.78
N ARG A 91 25.64 50.63 -21.07
CA ARG A 91 26.27 51.32 -22.21
C ARG A 91 25.44 52.46 -22.80
N LYS A 92 24.16 52.62 -22.44
CA LYS A 92 23.28 53.62 -23.04
C LYS A 92 22.39 54.21 -21.94
N GLY A 93 22.62 55.48 -21.63
CA GLY A 93 21.98 56.23 -20.54
C GLY A 93 20.46 56.09 -20.53
N SER A 94 19.90 56.11 -19.32
CA SER A 94 18.51 55.76 -19.02
C SER A 94 17.52 56.78 -19.59
N ASP A 95 16.70 56.35 -20.54
CA ASP A 95 15.37 56.92 -20.74
C ASP A 95 14.35 56.05 -20.01
N GLY A 96 13.54 56.72 -19.19
CA GLY A 96 12.51 56.13 -18.37
C GLY A 96 11.34 55.67 -19.23
N GLU A 97 11.20 54.35 -19.35
CA GLU A 97 9.97 53.72 -19.80
C GLU A 97 9.59 52.64 -18.79
N GLU A 98 8.28 52.59 -18.51
CA GLU A 98 7.61 51.71 -17.56
C GLU A 98 8.15 50.27 -17.65
N THR A 99 8.93 49.87 -16.65
CA THR A 99 9.49 48.53 -16.59
C THR A 99 8.42 47.59 -16.07
N PHE A 100 7.69 46.91 -16.97
CA PHE A 100 7.19 45.59 -16.64
C PHE A 100 8.40 44.78 -16.16
N SER A 101 8.50 44.54 -14.86
CA SER A 101 9.72 44.03 -14.26
C SER A 101 9.86 42.57 -14.66
N VAL A 102 10.83 42.26 -15.51
CA VAL A 102 11.22 40.86 -15.82
C VAL A 102 11.46 40.07 -14.52
N SER A 103 11.90 40.74 -13.45
CA SER A 103 12.05 40.13 -12.12
C SER A 103 10.71 39.69 -11.52
N GLN A 104 9.62 40.45 -11.72
CA GLN A 104 8.29 40.07 -11.27
C GLN A 104 7.78 38.85 -12.04
N LEU A 105 8.01 38.80 -13.35
CA LEU A 105 7.62 37.65 -14.18
C LEU A 105 8.38 36.37 -13.79
N ILE A 106 9.66 36.50 -13.40
CA ILE A 106 10.45 35.38 -12.87
C ILE A 106 9.85 34.90 -11.52
N GLU A 107 9.44 35.83 -10.65
CA GLU A 107 8.81 35.50 -9.37
C GLU A 107 7.49 34.76 -9.57
N ASP A 108 6.65 35.21 -10.52
CA ASP A 108 5.37 34.56 -10.83
C ASP A 108 5.59 33.11 -11.30
N HIS A 109 6.59 32.86 -12.15
CA HIS A 109 6.95 31.49 -12.55
C HIS A 109 7.48 30.63 -11.38
N TYR A 110 8.19 31.23 -10.42
CA TYR A 110 8.62 30.50 -9.22
C TYR A 110 7.43 30.07 -8.36
N GLN A 111 6.43 30.94 -8.21
CA GLN A 111 5.20 30.61 -7.48
C GLN A 111 4.41 29.49 -8.18
N GLU A 112 4.33 29.53 -9.50
CA GLU A 112 3.70 28.45 -10.28
C GLU A 112 4.45 27.12 -10.10
N MET A 113 5.78 27.14 -10.15
CA MET A 113 6.60 25.94 -9.92
C MET A 113 6.44 25.37 -8.51
N GLU A 114 6.32 26.21 -7.48
CA GLU A 114 6.08 25.75 -6.10
C GLU A 114 4.74 25.01 -5.98
N GLN A 115 3.68 25.52 -6.62
CA GLN A 115 2.39 24.85 -6.67
C GLN A 115 2.46 23.50 -7.42
N LEU A 116 3.21 23.45 -8.52
CA LEU A 116 3.44 22.21 -9.26
C LEU A 116 4.23 21.19 -8.42
N GLU A 117 5.24 21.62 -7.67
CA GLU A 117 6.03 20.75 -6.80
C GLU A 117 5.18 20.10 -5.70
N SER A 118 4.26 20.85 -5.09
CA SER A 118 3.29 20.28 -4.13
C SER A 118 2.47 19.17 -4.78
N LYS A 119 1.91 19.41 -5.97
CA LYS A 119 1.11 18.42 -6.72
C LYS A 119 1.93 17.18 -7.11
N ARG A 120 3.20 17.37 -7.52
CA ARG A 120 4.12 16.25 -7.81
C ARG A 120 4.34 15.38 -6.59
N SER A 121 4.58 16.00 -5.44
CA SER A 121 4.78 15.29 -4.18
C SER A 121 3.53 14.48 -3.80
N GLU A 122 2.34 15.08 -3.92
CA GLU A 122 1.07 14.41 -3.65
C GLU A 122 0.86 13.20 -4.56
N LEU A 123 1.06 13.34 -5.88
CA LEU A 123 0.91 12.25 -6.84
C LEU A 123 1.93 11.13 -6.60
N ARG A 124 3.18 11.46 -6.29
CA ARG A 124 4.21 10.46 -5.96
C ARG A 124 3.84 9.68 -4.70
N ALA A 125 3.29 10.36 -3.69
CA ALA A 125 2.80 9.69 -2.49
C ALA A 125 1.64 8.75 -2.81
N GLU A 126 0.66 9.18 -3.61
CA GLU A 126 -0.47 8.32 -4.01
C GLU A 126 -0.01 7.09 -4.79
N ILE A 127 0.91 7.27 -5.76
CA ILE A 127 1.51 6.15 -6.52
C ILE A 127 2.20 5.17 -5.57
N SER A 128 2.98 5.66 -4.62
CA SER A 128 3.67 4.81 -3.63
C SER A 128 2.68 4.02 -2.77
N THR A 129 1.56 4.61 -2.36
CA THR A 129 0.51 3.88 -1.62
C THR A 129 -0.09 2.76 -2.45
N ILE A 130 -0.35 2.99 -3.74
CA ILE A 130 -0.90 1.99 -4.64
C ILE A 130 0.10 0.84 -4.86
N GLU A 131 1.39 1.15 -5.05
CA GLU A 131 2.43 0.13 -5.16
C GLU A 131 2.51 -0.75 -3.91
N GLY A 132 2.35 -0.16 -2.72
CA GLY A 132 2.24 -0.93 -1.47
C GLY A 132 1.00 -1.83 -1.42
N MET A 133 -0.15 -1.37 -1.91
CA MET A 133 -1.36 -2.19 -1.98
C MET A 133 -1.22 -3.35 -2.96
N VAL A 134 -0.63 -3.13 -4.13
CA VAL A 134 -0.35 -4.18 -5.13
C VAL A 134 0.58 -5.22 -4.54
N ALA A 135 1.71 -4.83 -3.94
CA ALA A 135 2.64 -5.76 -3.30
C ALA A 135 1.97 -6.59 -2.18
N SER A 136 1.05 -6.00 -1.41
CA SER A 136 0.29 -6.72 -0.39
C SER A 136 -0.65 -7.76 -1.00
N ILE A 137 -1.26 -7.47 -2.16
CA ILE A 137 -2.12 -8.41 -2.87
C ILE A 137 -1.29 -9.58 -3.40
N GLU A 138 -0.16 -9.29 -4.05
CA GLU A 138 0.77 -10.30 -4.57
C GLU A 138 1.25 -11.25 -3.46
N GLN A 139 1.64 -10.71 -2.30
CA GLN A 139 2.03 -11.50 -1.14
C GLN A 139 0.87 -12.39 -0.65
N GLY A 140 -0.35 -11.84 -0.60
CA GLY A 140 -1.56 -12.57 -0.22
C GLY A 140 -1.83 -13.75 -1.15
N LEU A 141 -1.61 -13.59 -2.46
CA LEU A 141 -1.78 -14.63 -3.47
C LEU A 141 -0.66 -15.69 -3.43
N CYS A 142 0.57 -15.33 -3.04
CA CYS A 142 1.69 -16.26 -2.99
C CYS A 142 1.61 -17.26 -1.82
N ASN A 143 0.93 -16.90 -0.72
CA ASN A 143 0.83 -17.71 0.50
C ASN A 143 0.07 -19.05 0.37
N ARG A 144 -0.49 -19.39 -0.81
CA ARG A 144 -1.16 -20.70 -1.01
C ARG A 144 -0.23 -21.89 -0.72
N THR A 145 1.08 -21.73 -0.94
CA THR A 145 2.08 -22.80 -0.84
C THR A 145 2.84 -22.81 0.48
N THR A 146 2.59 -21.88 1.40
CA THR A 146 3.17 -21.99 2.74
C THR A 146 2.45 -23.15 3.43
N ASN A 147 3.02 -24.34 3.31
CA ASN A 147 2.74 -25.47 4.20
C ASN A 147 2.70 -24.88 5.60
N LEU A 148 1.53 -24.87 6.24
CA LEU A 148 1.40 -24.60 7.67
C LEU A 148 2.52 -25.39 8.35
N ASP A 149 3.49 -24.69 8.93
CA ASP A 149 4.64 -25.33 9.54
C ASP A 149 4.08 -26.23 10.65
N ARG A 150 4.05 -27.54 10.40
CA ARG A 150 3.45 -28.54 11.29
C ARG A 150 4.13 -28.52 12.68
N ASN A 151 5.29 -27.88 12.80
CA ASN A 151 6.00 -27.63 14.05
C ASN A 151 5.40 -26.50 14.92
N LEU A 152 4.53 -25.65 14.38
CA LEU A 152 3.80 -24.62 15.14
C LEU A 152 2.64 -25.22 15.96
N ILE A 153 2.11 -26.36 15.53
CA ILE A 153 1.14 -27.12 16.32
C ILE A 153 1.94 -28.09 17.20
N LYS A 154 2.55 -27.57 18.27
CA LYS A 154 3.07 -28.43 19.34
C LYS A 154 1.85 -29.04 20.03
N PRO A 155 1.58 -30.36 19.95
CA PRO A 155 0.57 -30.94 20.82
C PRO A 155 0.99 -30.63 22.25
N ASN A 156 0.07 -30.07 23.04
CA ASN A 156 0.32 -29.83 24.46
C ASN A 156 0.85 -31.13 25.06
N ARG A 157 2.09 -31.11 25.57
CA ARG A 157 2.71 -32.23 26.29
C ARG A 157 1.93 -32.46 27.57
N GLY A 158 0.82 -33.18 27.46
CA GLY A 158 -0.08 -33.54 28.55
C GLY A 158 -0.77 -34.88 28.34
N PHE A 159 -0.49 -35.59 27.23
CA PHE A 159 -0.89 -36.98 27.04
C PHE A 159 -0.02 -37.93 27.87
N ILE A 160 -0.11 -37.82 29.20
CA ILE A 160 0.07 -38.99 30.05
C ILE A 160 -1.26 -39.72 29.99
N MET A 161 -1.39 -40.56 28.96
CA MET A 161 -2.47 -41.53 28.86
C MET A 161 -2.28 -42.52 30.00
N TYR A 162 -2.94 -42.29 31.14
CA TYR A 162 -3.25 -43.39 32.03
C TYR A 162 -4.13 -44.35 31.21
N GLY A 163 -3.51 -45.43 30.74
CA GLY A 163 -4.25 -46.54 30.16
C GLY A 163 -5.32 -47.03 31.14
N PRO A 164 -6.39 -47.67 30.66
CA PRO A 164 -7.47 -48.15 31.53
C PRO A 164 -6.85 -49.00 32.65
N PRO A 165 -7.24 -48.80 33.92
CA PRO A 165 -6.68 -49.56 35.02
C PRO A 165 -6.89 -51.04 34.72
N GLY A 166 -5.78 -51.78 34.62
CA GLY A 166 -5.84 -53.22 34.40
C GLY A 166 -6.67 -53.85 35.50
N GLU A 167 -7.64 -54.67 35.12
CA GLU A 167 -8.34 -55.54 36.05
C GLU A 167 -7.28 -56.43 36.71
N MET A 168 -6.99 -56.16 37.99
CA MET A 168 -6.34 -57.14 38.84
C MET A 168 -7.41 -58.17 39.21
N ASN A 169 -7.45 -59.27 38.47
CA ASN A 169 -7.95 -60.57 38.93
C ASN A 169 -7.27 -61.68 38.14
#